data_AF-A0A0A9YXK0-F1
#
_entry.id   AF-A0A0A9YXK0-F1
#
_cell.length_a   1.000
_cell.length_b   1.000
_cell.length_c   1.000
_cell.angle_alpha   90.00
_cell.angle_beta   90.00
_cell.angle_gamma   90.00
#
_symmetry.space_group_name_H-M   'P 1'
#
loop_
_entity.id
_entity.type
_entity.pdbx_description
1 polymer ?
#
loop_
_entity_poly.entity_id
_entity_poly.type
_entity_poly.pdbx_seq_one_letter_code
_entity_poly.pdbx_strand_id
1 'polypeptide(L)'
;MVRSCMCVGSVEGVCGCVDTNVRPCAQPPQKTIQSLRQESANLFTSNTVFIEKYVENGRHLEVQIAGDCCGRVVHFYERDCSLQRRHQKILEQSPAPISQHLRADLCSSAVRIGLECNFQGLGTVEFLYDQDQKQLYFLEINPRLQVEHGVTELVTGVDLVSLQLQLATGAPLPFTQNDIRTHGHAIECRVYAENMLPQNSFV
;
A
#
# COMPACT_ATOMS: atom_id res chain seq x y z
N MET A 1 -14.43 -32.69 -18.33
CA MET A 1 -13.33 -32.43 -17.37
C MET A 1 -12.97 -30.95 -17.45
N VAL A 2 -13.87 -30.06 -17.00
CA VAL A 2 -13.63 -28.62 -16.93
C VAL A 2 -13.36 -28.35 -15.46
N ARG A 3 -12.08 -28.18 -15.09
CA ARG A 3 -11.74 -27.70 -13.75
C ARG A 3 -12.20 -26.25 -13.68
N SER A 4 -13.32 -26.05 -12.98
CA SER A 4 -13.80 -24.76 -12.51
C SER A 4 -12.73 -24.12 -11.62
N CYS A 5 -11.89 -23.25 -12.19
CA CYS A 5 -11.17 -22.26 -11.38
C CYS A 5 -12.21 -21.28 -10.84
N MET A 6 -12.55 -21.40 -9.55
CA MET A 6 -13.19 -20.32 -8.82
C MET A 6 -12.16 -19.19 -8.71
N CYS A 7 -12.20 -18.21 -9.61
CA CYS A 7 -11.55 -16.93 -9.37
C CYS A 7 -12.45 -16.16 -8.41
N VAL A 8 -12.14 -16.22 -7.12
CA VAL A 8 -12.67 -15.23 -6.19
C VAL A 8 -12.09 -13.88 -6.62
N GLY A 9 -12.92 -12.87 -6.83
CA GLY A 9 -12.49 -11.52 -7.13
C GLY A 9 -12.91 -10.52 -6.06
N SER A 10 -12.10 -9.49 -5.86
CA SER A 10 -12.46 -8.28 -5.11
C SER A 10 -13.15 -7.29 -6.06
N VAL A 11 -14.15 -6.56 -5.56
CA VAL A 11 -14.75 -5.43 -6.28
C VAL A 11 -14.38 -4.16 -5.53
N GLU A 12 -13.81 -3.18 -6.21
CA GLU A 12 -13.27 -1.95 -5.61
C GLU A 12 -13.73 -0.69 -6.34
N GLY A 13 -13.88 0.42 -5.60
CA GLY A 13 -14.31 1.71 -6.13
C GLY A 13 -13.14 2.62 -6.47
N VAL A 14 -13.18 3.27 -7.63
CA VAL A 14 -12.03 4.00 -8.24
C VAL A 14 -11.55 5.24 -7.45
N CYS A 15 -12.30 5.73 -6.46
CA CYS A 15 -11.91 6.90 -5.64
C CYS A 15 -11.73 6.60 -4.16
N GLY A 16 -11.71 5.33 -3.75
CA GLY A 16 -11.54 4.97 -2.34
C GLY A 16 -10.08 5.04 -1.90
N CYS A 17 -9.70 6.05 -1.13
CA CYS A 17 -8.42 6.07 -0.39
C CYS A 17 -8.37 5.07 0.78
N VAL A 18 -9.37 4.19 0.88
CA VAL A 18 -9.53 3.20 1.94
C VAL A 18 -10.22 2.00 1.32
N ASP A 19 -9.64 0.81 1.48
CA ASP A 19 -10.15 -0.54 1.13
C ASP A 19 -11.51 -0.92 1.78
N THR A 20 -12.29 0.08 2.17
CA THR A 20 -13.59 0.00 2.83
C THR A 20 -14.65 -0.80 2.07
N ASN A 21 -14.51 -0.97 0.75
CA ASN A 21 -15.53 -1.54 -0.11
C ASN A 21 -15.14 -2.84 -0.85
N VAL A 22 -14.13 -3.57 -0.35
CA VAL A 22 -13.69 -4.84 -0.93
C VAL A 22 -14.65 -5.98 -0.55
N ARG A 23 -15.21 -6.69 -1.55
CA ARG A 23 -16.06 -7.87 -1.33
C ARG A 23 -15.56 -9.09 -2.12
N PRO A 24 -15.07 -10.17 -1.45
CA PRO A 24 -14.68 -11.41 -2.12
C PRO A 24 -15.88 -12.10 -2.77
N CYS A 25 -15.77 -12.50 -4.04
CA CYS A 25 -16.83 -13.22 -4.74
C CYS A 25 -16.30 -14.19 -5.80
N ALA A 26 -16.72 -15.46 -5.78
CA ALA A 26 -16.34 -16.45 -6.82
C ALA A 26 -16.97 -16.13 -8.20
N GLN A 27 -18.16 -15.54 -8.19
CA GLN A 27 -18.82 -14.93 -9.35
C GLN A 27 -19.61 -13.72 -8.80
N PRO A 28 -19.28 -12.48 -9.19
CA PRO A 28 -19.96 -11.31 -8.64
C PRO A 28 -21.41 -11.26 -9.11
N PRO A 29 -22.41 -11.40 -8.21
CA PRO A 29 -23.80 -11.22 -8.58
C PRO A 29 -24.04 -9.78 -9.04
N GLN A 30 -24.88 -9.57 -10.04
CA GLN A 30 -25.25 -8.21 -10.50
C GLN A 30 -25.74 -7.31 -9.34
N LYS A 31 -26.45 -7.89 -8.36
CA LYS A 31 -26.90 -7.18 -7.16
C LYS A 31 -25.74 -6.67 -6.29
N THR A 32 -24.67 -7.45 -6.14
CA THR A 32 -23.48 -7.05 -5.38
C THR A 32 -22.75 -5.91 -6.08
N ILE A 33 -22.58 -6.00 -7.40
CA ILE A 33 -21.98 -4.93 -8.21
C ILE A 33 -22.81 -3.66 -8.09
N GLN A 34 -24.14 -3.74 -8.23
CA GLN A 34 -25.03 -2.57 -8.09
C GLN A 34 -24.96 -1.94 -6.71
N SER A 35 -24.96 -2.75 -5.65
CA SER A 35 -24.82 -2.27 -4.27
C SER A 35 -23.50 -1.50 -4.08
N LEU A 36 -22.39 -2.04 -4.59
CA LEU A 36 -21.09 -1.38 -4.49
C LEU A 36 -21.00 -0.10 -5.33
N ARG A 37 -21.61 -0.08 -6.51
CA ARG A 37 -21.71 1.15 -7.31
C ARG A 37 -22.48 2.25 -6.58
N GLN A 38 -23.57 1.90 -5.89
CA GLN A 38 -24.33 2.85 -5.08
C GLN A 38 -23.53 3.34 -3.88
N GLU A 39 -22.85 2.44 -3.17
CA GLU A 39 -21.99 2.79 -2.04
C GLU A 39 -20.83 3.71 -2.47
N SER A 40 -20.17 3.37 -3.58
CA SER A 40 -19.12 4.21 -4.18
C SER A 40 -19.65 5.58 -4.59
N ALA A 41 -20.83 5.66 -5.21
CA ALA A 41 -21.44 6.94 -5.61
C ALA A 41 -21.86 7.82 -4.42
N ASN A 42 -22.17 7.20 -3.27
CA ASN A 42 -22.56 7.91 -2.06
C ASN A 42 -21.35 8.44 -1.28
N LEU A 43 -20.24 7.69 -1.29
CA LEU A 43 -19.01 8.03 -0.58
C LEU A 43 -18.05 8.87 -1.44
N PHE A 44 -18.09 8.70 -2.76
CA PHE A 44 -17.18 9.31 -3.71
C PHE A 44 -17.93 9.86 -4.94
N THR A 45 -17.27 10.70 -5.72
CA THR A 45 -17.83 11.28 -6.96
C THR A 45 -17.86 10.31 -8.16
N SER A 46 -17.56 9.03 -7.95
CA SER A 46 -17.46 8.01 -9.00
C SER A 46 -18.19 6.73 -8.59
N ASN A 47 -18.87 6.12 -9.57
CA ASN A 47 -19.53 4.82 -9.43
C ASN A 47 -18.77 3.70 -10.18
N THR A 48 -17.56 3.99 -10.66
CA THR A 48 -16.74 3.01 -11.37
C THR A 48 -16.26 1.96 -10.38
N VAL A 49 -16.44 0.70 -10.77
CA VAL A 49 -15.96 -0.46 -10.03
C VAL A 49 -15.16 -1.36 -10.95
N PHE A 50 -14.08 -1.94 -10.44
CA PHE A 50 -13.28 -2.93 -11.14
C PHE A 50 -13.29 -4.26 -10.37
N ILE A 51 -12.86 -5.34 -11.03
CA ILE A 51 -12.77 -6.68 -10.45
C ILE A 51 -11.31 -7.13 -10.56
N GLU A 52 -10.73 -7.56 -9.45
CA GLU A 52 -9.36 -8.09 -9.42
C GLU A 52 -9.31 -9.53 -8.96
N LYS A 53 -8.15 -10.17 -9.12
CA LYS A 53 -7.89 -11.50 -8.54
C LYS A 53 -7.80 -11.37 -7.03
N TYR A 54 -8.60 -12.15 -6.30
CA TYR A 54 -8.47 -12.25 -4.85
C TYR A 54 -7.31 -13.18 -4.47
N VAL A 55 -6.48 -12.74 -3.53
CA VAL A 55 -5.36 -13.52 -2.98
C VAL A 55 -5.66 -13.83 -1.52
N GLU A 56 -5.87 -15.10 -1.19
CA GLU A 56 -6.21 -15.53 0.17
C GLU A 56 -5.04 -15.36 1.15
N ASN A 57 -3.84 -15.78 0.75
CA ASN A 57 -2.64 -15.74 1.58
C ASN A 57 -1.70 -14.60 1.18
N GLY A 58 -2.24 -13.38 1.15
CA GLY A 58 -1.52 -12.18 0.73
C GLY A 58 -0.77 -11.49 1.88
N ARG A 59 0.44 -11.00 1.61
CA ARG A 59 1.11 -9.98 2.42
C ARG A 59 0.96 -8.61 1.77
N HIS A 60 0.56 -7.61 2.55
CA HIS A 60 0.51 -6.22 2.09
C HIS A 60 1.88 -5.60 2.33
N LEU A 61 2.63 -5.41 1.25
CA LEU A 61 3.98 -4.87 1.27
C LEU A 61 4.01 -3.57 0.48
N GLU A 62 4.70 -2.58 0.99
CA GLU A 62 4.69 -1.25 0.37
C GLU A 62 6.06 -0.63 0.40
N VAL A 63 6.37 0.22 -0.58
CA VAL A 63 7.69 0.84 -0.72
C VAL A 63 7.55 2.35 -0.67
N GLN A 64 8.27 2.99 0.24
CA GLN A 64 8.39 4.44 0.28
C GLN A 64 9.29 4.91 -0.85
N ILE A 65 8.81 5.85 -1.67
CA ILE A 65 9.58 6.50 -2.72
C ILE A 65 9.63 8.02 -2.55
N ALA A 66 10.66 8.64 -3.11
CA ALA A 66 10.75 10.07 -3.33
C ALA A 66 11.19 10.36 -4.76
N GLY A 67 10.59 11.35 -5.41
CA GLY A 67 10.99 11.86 -6.71
C GLY A 67 11.31 13.35 -6.69
N ASP A 68 12.31 13.80 -7.45
CA ASP A 68 12.67 15.22 -7.59
C ASP A 68 12.28 15.83 -8.94
N CYS A 69 12.44 17.16 -9.02
CA CYS A 69 12.19 17.95 -10.24
C CYS A 69 13.13 17.62 -11.40
N CYS A 70 14.22 16.87 -11.15
CA CYS A 70 15.20 16.44 -12.15
C CYS A 70 14.88 15.05 -12.72
N GLY A 71 13.76 14.44 -12.32
CA GLY A 71 13.34 13.12 -12.79
C GLY A 71 14.05 11.96 -12.11
N ARG A 72 14.74 12.18 -10.98
CA ARG A 72 15.32 11.09 -10.18
C ARG A 72 14.29 10.57 -9.19
N VAL A 73 14.28 9.25 -9.00
CA VAL A 73 13.44 8.57 -8.00
C VAL A 73 14.32 7.64 -7.17
N VAL A 74 14.12 7.65 -5.84
CA VAL A 74 14.78 6.77 -4.87
C VAL A 74 13.76 6.11 -3.96
N HIS A 75 14.11 4.96 -3.38
CA HIS A 75 13.31 4.27 -2.37
C HIS A 75 13.94 4.35 -0.98
N PHE A 76 13.09 4.31 0.04
CA PHE A 76 13.47 4.22 1.46
C PHE A 76 13.13 2.85 2.05
N TYR A 77 13.22 1.83 1.19
CA TYR A 77 12.91 0.43 1.49
C TYR A 77 11.41 0.20 1.72
N GLU A 78 11.08 -1.02 2.12
CA GLU A 78 9.73 -1.50 2.28
C GLU A 78 9.22 -1.44 3.72
N ARG A 79 7.90 -1.45 3.84
CA ARG A 79 7.16 -1.74 5.07
C ARG A 79 6.28 -2.98 4.85
N ASP A 80 6.05 -3.70 5.94
CA ASP A 80 5.04 -4.75 6.00
C ASP A 80 3.84 -4.26 6.81
N CYS A 81 2.71 -4.16 6.13
CA CYS A 81 1.44 -3.64 6.65
C CYS A 81 0.36 -4.73 6.58
N SER A 82 0.75 -6.00 6.60
CA SER A 82 -0.16 -7.15 6.45
C SER A 82 -1.12 -7.31 7.64
N LEU A 83 -0.77 -6.81 8.84
CA LEU A 83 -1.62 -6.93 10.01
C LEU A 83 -2.73 -5.87 9.96
N GLN A 84 -3.88 -6.27 9.41
CA GLN A 84 -5.01 -5.39 9.19
C GLN A 84 -6.29 -5.92 9.85
N ARG A 85 -7.19 -5.01 10.21
CA ARG A 85 -8.54 -5.32 10.68
C ARG A 85 -9.54 -4.53 9.84
N ARG A 86 -10.49 -5.22 9.20
CA ARG A 86 -11.49 -4.59 8.30
C ARG A 86 -10.82 -3.68 7.25
N HIS A 87 -9.69 -4.15 6.70
CA HIS A 87 -8.86 -3.43 5.73
C HIS A 87 -8.28 -2.10 6.25
N GLN A 88 -8.03 -2.02 7.56
CA GLN A 88 -7.28 -0.93 8.17
C GLN A 88 -5.99 -1.47 8.78
N LYS A 89 -4.86 -0.84 8.46
CA LYS A 89 -3.53 -1.17 9.01
C LYS A 89 -3.52 -0.92 10.52
N ILE A 90 -3.09 -1.92 11.30
CA ILE A 90 -3.07 -1.89 12.78
C ILE A 90 -1.63 -1.91 13.32
N LEU A 91 -0.77 -2.68 12.65
CA LEU A 91 0.65 -2.78 12.96
C LEU A 91 1.43 -2.76 11.65
N GLU A 92 2.43 -1.90 11.62
CA GLU A 92 3.32 -1.69 10.49
C GLU A 92 4.76 -1.85 10.95
N GLN A 93 5.60 -2.48 10.13
CA GLN A 93 7.01 -2.69 10.48
C GLN A 93 7.95 -2.44 9.32
N SER A 94 9.16 -1.97 9.63
CA SER A 94 10.25 -1.78 8.66
C SER A 94 11.59 -2.22 9.23
N PRO A 95 12.49 -2.82 8.43
CA PRO A 95 12.19 -3.44 7.14
C PRO A 95 11.28 -4.67 7.31
N ALA A 96 10.63 -5.12 6.23
CA ALA A 96 9.79 -6.31 6.28
C ALA A 96 10.64 -7.59 6.48
N PRO A 97 10.16 -8.61 7.21
CA PRO A 97 10.84 -9.91 7.31
C PRO A 97 10.62 -10.70 6.01
N ILE A 98 11.38 -10.34 4.96
CA ILE A 98 11.36 -10.93 3.62
C ILE A 98 12.78 -11.25 3.14
N SER A 99 12.89 -12.07 2.10
CA SER A 99 14.18 -12.37 1.47
C SER A 99 14.75 -11.12 0.80
N GLN A 100 16.09 -11.05 0.70
CA GLN A 100 16.76 -9.94 0.03
C GLN A 100 16.39 -9.85 -1.46
N HIS A 101 16.11 -10.98 -2.10
CA HIS A 101 15.63 -11.03 -3.48
C HIS A 101 14.26 -10.35 -3.63
N LEU A 102 13.29 -10.73 -2.80
CA LEU A 102 11.95 -10.12 -2.85
C LEU A 102 12.00 -8.63 -2.54
N ARG A 103 12.84 -8.22 -1.58
CA ARG A 103 13.08 -6.80 -1.28
C ARG A 103 13.61 -6.04 -2.49
N ALA A 104 14.60 -6.60 -3.18
CA ALA A 104 15.16 -5.97 -4.38
C ALA A 104 14.12 -5.85 -5.50
N ASP A 105 13.29 -6.89 -5.70
CA ASP A 105 12.21 -6.87 -6.68
C ASP A 105 11.14 -5.82 -6.35
N LEU A 106 10.72 -5.73 -5.09
CA LEU A 106 9.78 -4.72 -4.59
C LEU A 106 10.30 -3.30 -4.82
N CYS A 107 11.50 -3.02 -4.32
CA CYS A 107 12.08 -1.69 -4.36
C CYS A 107 12.36 -1.24 -5.80
N SER A 108 12.88 -2.13 -6.65
CA SER A 108 13.15 -1.81 -8.05
C SER A 108 11.85 -1.61 -8.85
N SER A 109 10.82 -2.42 -8.59
CA SER A 109 9.48 -2.23 -9.18
C SER A 109 8.88 -0.89 -8.81
N ALA A 110 8.95 -0.49 -7.54
CA ALA A 110 8.43 0.78 -7.04
C ALA A 110 9.16 1.99 -7.66
N VAL A 111 10.49 1.96 -7.72
CA VAL A 111 11.28 3.00 -8.38
C VAL A 111 10.94 3.09 -9.87
N ARG A 112 10.80 1.95 -10.56
CA ARG A 112 10.41 1.92 -11.97
C ARG A 112 9.05 2.56 -12.19
N ILE A 113 8.06 2.23 -11.38
CA ILE A 113 6.73 2.86 -11.44
C ILE A 113 6.86 4.38 -11.25
N GLY A 114 7.62 4.83 -10.25
CA GLY A 114 7.85 6.25 -10.01
C GLY A 114 8.49 6.97 -11.20
N LEU A 115 9.48 6.34 -11.85
CA LEU A 115 10.15 6.88 -13.04
C LEU A 115 9.19 7.02 -14.23
N GLU A 116 8.41 5.97 -14.53
CA GLU A 116 7.44 5.98 -15.63
C GLU A 116 6.33 7.03 -15.42
N CYS A 117 5.99 7.33 -14.17
CA CYS A 117 5.02 8.37 -13.81
C CYS A 117 5.61 9.79 -13.73
N ASN A 118 6.93 9.98 -13.94
CA ASN A 118 7.63 11.24 -13.63
C ASN A 118 7.29 11.75 -12.21
N PHE A 119 7.31 10.83 -11.23
CA PHE A 119 6.83 11.10 -9.88
C PHE A 119 7.64 12.20 -9.20
N GLN A 120 6.97 13.10 -8.48
CA GLN A 120 7.59 14.20 -7.73
C GLN A 120 7.01 14.27 -6.32
N GLY A 121 7.87 14.54 -5.33
CA GLY A 121 7.51 14.54 -3.92
C GLY A 121 7.61 13.15 -3.30
N LEU A 122 6.86 12.91 -2.23
CA LEU A 122 6.81 11.61 -1.53
C LEU A 122 5.56 10.82 -1.88
N GLY A 123 5.72 9.50 -1.96
CA GLY A 123 4.61 8.59 -2.09
C GLY A 123 4.97 7.17 -1.68
N THR A 124 3.96 6.33 -1.59
CA THR A 124 4.12 4.91 -1.32
C THR A 124 3.54 4.11 -2.48
N VAL A 125 4.29 3.12 -2.95
CA VAL A 125 3.80 2.14 -3.91
C VAL A 125 3.41 0.88 -3.16
N GLU A 126 2.15 0.47 -3.24
CA GLU A 126 1.60 -0.67 -2.51
C GLU A 126 1.52 -1.91 -3.39
N PHE A 127 1.81 -3.06 -2.78
CA PHE A 127 1.84 -4.35 -3.43
C PHE A 127 1.16 -5.42 -2.58
N LEU A 128 0.60 -6.41 -3.27
CA LEU A 128 0.14 -7.66 -2.69
C LEU A 128 1.10 -8.78 -3.06
N TYR A 129 1.71 -9.42 -2.07
CA TYR A 129 2.57 -10.57 -2.27
C TYR A 129 1.81 -11.86 -1.94
N ASP A 130 1.52 -12.65 -2.97
CA ASP A 130 0.90 -13.97 -2.87
C ASP A 130 1.94 -14.98 -2.36
N GLN A 131 1.77 -15.42 -1.11
CA GLN A 131 2.74 -16.31 -0.48
C GLN A 131 2.72 -17.73 -1.05
N ASP A 132 1.62 -18.15 -1.66
CA ASP A 132 1.46 -19.50 -2.20
C ASP A 132 2.08 -19.60 -3.60
N GLN A 133 1.82 -18.59 -4.44
CA GLN A 133 2.36 -18.52 -5.80
C GLN A 133 3.73 -17.84 -5.88
N LYS A 134 4.18 -17.21 -4.79
CA LYS A 134 5.40 -16.39 -4.72
C LYS A 134 5.39 -15.28 -5.78
N GLN A 135 4.23 -14.67 -6.01
CA GLN A 135 4.02 -13.62 -7.00
C GLN A 135 3.76 -12.26 -6.35
N LEU A 136 4.28 -11.22 -6.98
CA LEU A 136 4.09 -9.83 -6.56
C LEU A 136 3.08 -9.16 -7.50
N TYR A 137 2.07 -8.51 -6.93
CA TYR A 137 1.06 -7.75 -7.67
C TYR A 137 1.10 -6.30 -7.20
N PHE A 138 1.14 -5.35 -8.14
CA PHE A 138 0.91 -3.94 -7.83
C PHE A 138 -0.55 -3.73 -7.44
N LEU A 139 -0.80 -2.93 -6.40
CA LEU A 139 -2.15 -2.53 -6.00
C LEU A 139 -2.39 -1.08 -6.38
N GLU A 140 -1.71 -0.17 -5.69
CA GLU A 140 -1.94 1.26 -5.87
C GLU A 140 -0.69 2.09 -5.57
N ILE A 141 -0.79 3.39 -5.87
CA ILE A 141 0.15 4.39 -5.40
C ILE A 141 -0.61 5.38 -4.51
N ASN A 142 -0.06 5.62 -3.33
CA ASN A 142 -0.47 6.69 -2.44
C ASN A 142 0.46 7.90 -2.68
N PRO A 143 0.06 8.92 -3.45
CA PRO A 143 0.91 10.07 -3.79
C PRO A 143 0.98 11.10 -2.65
N ARG A 144 1.20 10.62 -1.43
CA ARG A 144 1.26 11.39 -0.18
C ARG A 144 2.07 10.62 0.85
N LEU A 145 2.53 11.32 1.87
CA LEU A 145 3.07 10.68 3.07
C LEU A 145 1.97 9.88 3.79
N GLN A 146 2.32 8.70 4.28
CA GLN A 146 1.42 7.81 5.02
C GLN A 146 1.65 7.91 6.53
N VAL A 147 0.71 7.40 7.32
CA VAL A 147 0.75 7.50 8.79
C VAL A 147 2.00 6.78 9.31
N GLU A 148 2.24 5.58 8.80
CA GLU A 148 3.31 4.65 9.11
C GLU A 148 4.70 5.06 8.59
N HIS A 149 4.91 6.30 8.12
CA HIS A 149 6.23 6.75 7.66
C HIS A 149 7.29 6.72 8.77
N GLY A 150 6.87 6.86 10.03
CA GLY A 150 7.78 6.89 11.19
C GLY A 150 8.66 5.64 11.31
N VAL A 151 8.16 4.44 10.97
CA VAL A 151 9.01 3.24 10.98
C VAL A 151 10.12 3.29 9.93
N THR A 152 9.86 3.93 8.79
CA THR A 152 10.87 4.16 7.74
C THR A 152 11.91 5.19 8.19
N GLU A 153 11.47 6.29 8.83
CA GLU A 153 12.38 7.29 9.37
C GLU A 153 13.32 6.69 10.43
N LEU A 154 12.78 5.88 11.35
CA LEU A 154 13.56 5.26 12.42
C LEU A 154 14.67 4.32 11.91
N VAL A 155 14.41 3.55 10.85
CA VAL A 155 15.41 2.61 10.32
C VAL A 155 16.36 3.26 9.31
N THR A 156 15.95 4.32 8.61
CA THR A 156 16.80 4.99 7.61
C THR A 156 17.56 6.19 8.15
N GLY A 157 17.06 6.81 9.23
CA GLY A 157 17.55 8.08 9.76
C GLY A 157 17.19 9.29 8.91
N VAL A 158 16.31 9.14 7.91
CA VAL A 158 15.88 10.24 7.04
C VAL A 158 14.57 10.81 7.55
N ASP A 159 14.53 12.12 7.78
CA ASP A 159 13.30 12.88 8.05
C ASP A 159 12.55 13.11 6.74
N LEU A 160 11.47 12.35 6.55
CA LEU A 160 10.66 12.35 5.34
C LEU A 160 9.79 13.60 5.26
N VAL A 161 9.30 14.14 6.38
CA VAL A 161 8.51 15.38 6.39
C VAL A 161 9.36 16.55 5.91
N SER A 162 10.57 16.70 6.44
CA SER A 162 11.53 17.72 6.03
C SER A 162 11.92 17.55 4.55
N LEU A 163 12.19 16.32 4.11
CA LEU A 163 12.47 16.02 2.71
C LEU A 163 11.32 16.42 1.80
N GLN A 164 10.07 16.14 2.19
CA GLN A 164 8.89 16.52 1.40
C GLN A 164 8.81 18.04 1.20
N LEU A 165 9.06 18.81 2.27
CA LEU A 165 9.08 20.28 2.21
C LEU A 165 10.20 20.78 1.29
N GLN A 166 11.39 20.16 1.36
CA GLN A 166 12.51 20.49 0.48
C GLN A 166 12.19 20.18 -1.00
N LEU A 167 11.63 19.01 -1.30
CA LEU A 167 11.26 18.65 -2.66
C LEU A 167 10.18 19.59 -3.23
N ALA A 168 9.25 20.05 -2.38
CA ALA A 168 8.21 21.01 -2.76
C ALA A 168 8.78 22.37 -3.22
N THR A 169 10.01 22.75 -2.83
CA THR A 169 10.66 23.96 -3.36
C THR A 169 11.30 23.76 -4.74
N GLY A 170 11.15 22.58 -5.35
CA GLY A 170 11.83 22.21 -6.58
C GLY A 170 13.32 21.93 -6.38
N ALA A 171 13.76 21.61 -5.16
CA ALA A 171 15.13 21.19 -4.91
C ALA A 171 15.36 19.75 -5.39
N PRO A 172 16.57 19.41 -5.88
CA PRO A 172 16.93 18.04 -6.17
C PRO A 172 17.03 17.19 -4.89
N LEU A 173 16.89 15.86 -5.01
CA LEU A 173 17.19 14.93 -3.93
C LEU A 173 18.62 15.16 -3.40
N PRO A 174 18.83 15.31 -2.08
CA PRO A 174 20.15 15.62 -1.52
C PRO A 174 21.10 14.40 -1.45
N PHE A 175 20.62 13.22 -1.84
CA PHE A 175 21.35 11.96 -1.78
C PHE A 175 21.01 11.05 -2.97
N THR A 176 21.78 9.97 -3.11
CA THR A 176 21.56 8.89 -4.08
C THR A 176 21.01 7.63 -3.38
N GLN A 177 20.55 6.65 -4.15
CA GLN A 177 20.06 5.38 -3.59
C GLN A 177 21.09 4.66 -2.70
N ASN A 178 22.38 4.78 -3.01
CA ASN A 178 23.46 4.11 -2.28
C ASN A 178 23.73 4.72 -0.89
N ASP A 179 23.26 5.94 -0.66
CA ASP A 179 23.43 6.66 0.61
C ASP A 179 22.34 6.25 1.62
N ILE A 180 21.22 5.71 1.16
CA ILE A 180 20.10 5.28 1.98
C ILE A 180 20.35 3.85 2.47
N ARG A 181 20.46 3.67 3.78
CA ARG A 181 20.69 2.37 4.42
C ARG A 181 19.72 2.15 5.56
N THR A 182 19.35 0.90 5.79
CA THR A 182 18.54 0.51 6.95
C THR A 182 19.42 0.07 8.11
N HIS A 183 19.03 0.44 9.32
CA HIS A 183 19.65 0.05 10.57
C HIS A 183 18.57 -0.41 11.56
N GLY A 184 18.71 -1.63 12.07
CA GLY A 184 17.75 -2.19 13.02
C GLY A 184 16.39 -2.49 12.40
N HIS A 185 15.37 -2.53 13.26
CA HIS A 185 13.96 -2.74 12.90
C HIS A 185 13.11 -1.79 13.74
N ALA A 186 12.02 -1.29 13.15
CA ALA A 186 11.03 -0.47 13.81
C ALA A 186 9.64 -1.06 13.58
N ILE A 187 8.78 -0.90 14.59
CA ILE A 187 7.38 -1.33 14.56
C ILE A 187 6.54 -0.16 15.07
N GLU A 188 5.47 0.14 14.37
CA GLU A 188 4.42 1.07 14.77
C GLU A 188 3.16 0.28 15.13
N CYS A 189 2.51 0.70 16.22
CA CYS A 189 1.26 0.13 16.68
C CYS A 189 0.26 1.26 16.87
N ARG A 190 -0.89 1.16 16.20
CA ARG A 190 -1.94 2.18 16.32
C ARG A 190 -2.84 1.91 17.53
N VAL A 191 -2.90 2.88 18.43
CA VAL A 191 -3.76 2.83 19.62
C VAL A 191 -5.07 3.54 19.33
N TYR A 192 -6.15 2.77 19.23
CA TYR A 192 -7.49 3.28 18.93
C TYR A 192 -8.37 3.34 20.17
N ALA A 193 -9.22 4.36 20.26
CA ALA A 193 -10.33 4.40 21.20
C ALA A 193 -11.53 3.54 20.72
N GLU A 194 -11.24 2.35 20.19
CA GLU A 194 -12.24 1.40 19.72
C GLU A 194 -12.44 0.29 20.76
N ASN A 195 -13.70 -0.05 21.03
CA ASN A 195 -13.98 -1.19 21.87
C ASN A 195 -13.74 -2.50 21.11
N MET A 196 -12.73 -3.27 21.54
CA MET A 196 -12.42 -4.57 20.97
C MET A 196 -13.08 -5.75 21.69
N LEU A 197 -13.74 -5.51 22.83
CA LEU A 197 -14.40 -6.57 23.60
C LEU A 197 -15.81 -6.83 23.08
N PRO A 198 -16.19 -8.10 22.83
CA PRO A 198 -17.52 -8.46 22.32
C PRO A 198 -18.67 -8.18 23.29
N GLN A 199 -18.41 -7.71 24.51
CA GLN A 199 -19.44 -7.47 25.52
C GLN A 199 -20.19 -6.14 25.37
N ASN A 200 -19.73 -5.23 24.51
CA ASN A 200 -20.43 -4.00 24.19
C ASN A 200 -20.40 -3.80 22.67
N SER A 201 -21.14 -4.65 21.95
CA SER A 201 -21.61 -4.32 20.62
C SER A 201 -22.52 -3.09 20.74
N PHE A 202 -22.03 -1.94 20.31
CA PHE A 202 -22.82 -0.72 20.23
C PHE A 202 -24.05 -0.94 19.34
N VAL A 203 -25.19 -0.47 19.87
CA VAL A 203 -26.49 -0.27 19.22
C VAL A 203 -26.36 0.59 17.98
#